data_AF-A0A847X8P9-F1
#
_entry.id   AF-A0A847X8P9-F1
#
_cell.length_a   1.000
_cell.length_b   1.000
_cell.length_c   1.000
_cell.angle_alpha   90.00
_cell.angle_beta   90.00
_cell.angle_gamma   90.00
#
_symmetry.space_group_name_H-M   'P 1'
#
loop_
_entity.id
_entity.type
_entity.pdbx_description
1 polymer ?
#
loop_
_entity_poly.entity_id
_entity_poly.type
_entity_poly.pdbx_seq_one_letter_code
_entity_poly.pdbx_strand_id
1 'polypeptide(L)'
;MIFYFLSKLRGVTSNPQVEFTSGGFGKGFVADLILIIAGTIIAPVFEELIYRGFMLRSFHDGLLKFFPKSTGIFGIPAILSIILTAIAFILPHVADLNISVMTLAYFVTSAGFSIVYLLTRSMTAAMVSHSLQSCFATTQILIFGHGDYAVSPIVYGISIFCPVIVYFIGTAMQKRYEKREQIVE
;
A
#
# COMPACT_ATOMS: atom_id res chain seq x y z
N MET A 1 4.51 7.58 -9.19
CA MET A 1 5.03 7.95 -10.53
C MET A 1 3.94 7.90 -11.61
N ILE A 2 3.29 6.74 -11.84
CA ILE A 2 2.19 6.62 -12.81
C ILE A 2 1.06 7.62 -12.52
N PHE A 3 0.67 7.81 -11.25
CA PHE A 3 -0.49 8.67 -10.91
C PHE A 3 -0.24 10.18 -11.02
N TYR A 4 0.93 10.68 -10.61
CA TYR A 4 1.34 12.06 -10.86
C TYR A 4 1.45 12.35 -12.37
N PHE A 5 1.91 11.37 -13.14
CA PHE A 5 2.01 11.49 -14.59
C PHE A 5 0.60 11.44 -15.25
N LEU A 6 -0.29 10.57 -14.78
CA LEU A 6 -1.67 10.47 -15.26
C LEU A 6 -2.54 11.67 -14.86
N SER A 7 -2.33 12.26 -13.68
CA SER A 7 -3.03 13.48 -13.25
C SER A 7 -2.58 14.69 -14.05
N LYS A 8 -1.26 14.82 -14.31
CA LYS A 8 -0.72 15.85 -15.22
C LYS A 8 -1.19 15.69 -16.67
N LEU A 9 -1.27 14.46 -17.19
CA LEU A 9 -1.69 14.20 -18.58
C LEU A 9 -3.17 14.53 -18.85
N ARG A 10 -4.03 14.53 -17.82
CA ARG A 10 -5.48 14.76 -17.97
C ARG A 10 -5.95 16.14 -17.50
N GLY A 11 -5.04 17.04 -17.12
CA GLY A 11 -5.42 18.34 -16.57
C GLY A 11 -6.21 18.23 -15.26
N VAL A 12 -6.14 17.08 -14.57
CA VAL A 12 -6.72 16.90 -13.24
C VAL A 12 -5.74 17.56 -12.27
N THR A 13 -5.93 18.86 -12.07
CA THR A 13 -5.23 19.63 -11.04
C THR A 13 -5.85 19.25 -9.70
N SER A 14 -5.48 18.10 -9.13
CA SER A 14 -5.69 17.96 -7.69
C SER A 14 -4.85 19.06 -7.04
N ASN A 15 -5.52 19.94 -6.28
CA ASN A 15 -4.84 21.04 -5.60
C ASN A 15 -4.08 20.41 -4.41
N PRO A 16 -2.74 20.39 -4.41
CA PRO A 16 -1.98 19.71 -3.37
C PRO A 16 -2.30 20.25 -1.97
N GLN A 17 -2.69 21.53 -1.86
CA GLN A 17 -3.14 22.14 -0.61
C GLN A 17 -4.46 21.54 -0.10
N VAL A 18 -5.35 21.19 -1.02
CA VAL A 18 -6.61 20.51 -0.67
C VAL A 18 -6.31 19.10 -0.20
N GLU A 19 -5.42 18.35 -0.86
CA GLU A 19 -5.01 17.01 -0.41
C GLU A 19 -4.34 17.05 0.97
N PHE A 20 -3.50 18.06 1.21
CA PHE A 20 -2.85 18.26 2.51
C PHE A 20 -3.86 18.52 3.63
N THR A 21 -4.74 19.50 3.44
CA THR A 21 -5.72 19.89 4.48
C THR A 21 -6.83 18.86 4.67
N SER A 22 -7.36 18.27 3.58
CA SER A 22 -8.37 17.21 3.65
C SER A 22 -7.80 15.88 4.18
N GLY A 23 -6.52 15.61 3.94
CA GLY A 23 -5.76 14.52 4.57
C GLY A 23 -5.53 14.73 6.07
N GLY A 24 -5.90 15.89 6.62
CA GLY A 24 -5.82 16.19 8.05
C GLY A 24 -4.49 16.80 8.51
N PHE A 25 -3.57 17.09 7.59
CA PHE A 25 -2.29 17.72 7.91
C PHE A 25 -2.43 19.20 8.26
N GLY A 26 -1.45 19.74 8.98
CA GLY A 26 -1.40 21.16 9.38
C GLY A 26 -2.17 21.45 10.67
N LYS A 27 -2.62 20.40 11.39
CA LYS A 27 -3.30 20.52 12.69
C LYS A 27 -2.34 20.60 13.88
N GLY A 28 -1.03 20.52 13.60
CA GLY A 28 0.04 20.59 14.59
C GLY A 28 0.91 19.34 14.58
N PHE A 29 2.14 19.48 15.10
CA PHE A 29 3.19 18.46 14.99
C PHE A 29 2.75 17.05 15.39
N VAL A 30 2.06 16.91 16.54
CA VAL A 30 1.65 15.60 17.05
C VAL A 30 0.63 14.92 16.14
N ALA A 31 -0.34 15.69 15.61
CA ALA A 31 -1.36 15.15 14.72
C ALA A 31 -0.75 14.71 13.39
N ASP A 32 0.13 15.53 12.80
CA ASP A 32 0.82 15.23 11.56
C ASP A 32 1.73 14.00 11.70
N LEU A 33 2.41 13.87 12.85
CA LEU A 33 3.26 12.73 13.16
C LEU A 33 2.46 11.41 13.23
N ILE A 34 1.30 11.43 13.90
CA ILE A 34 0.41 10.27 13.99
C ILE A 34 -0.09 9.88 12.60
N LEU A 35 -0.50 10.86 11.79
CA LEU A 35 -0.98 10.62 10.43
C LEU A 35 0.09 9.96 9.55
N ILE A 36 1.34 10.44 9.60
CA ILE A 36 2.44 9.83 8.85
C ILE A 36 2.71 8.40 9.28
N ILE A 37 2.82 8.16 10.59
CA ILE A 37 3.09 6.80 11.09
C ILE A 37 1.94 5.86 10.71
N ALA A 38 0.70 6.30 10.90
CA ALA A 38 -0.47 5.52 10.56
C ALA A 38 -0.54 5.19 9.07
N GLY A 39 -0.44 6.20 8.20
CA GLY A 39 -0.64 6.04 6.76
C GLY A 39 0.53 5.44 5.99
N THR A 40 1.77 5.57 6.48
CA THR A 40 2.97 5.16 5.72
C THR A 40 3.70 3.95 6.30
N ILE A 41 3.40 3.57 7.54
CA ILE A 41 4.02 2.43 8.23
C ILE A 41 2.95 1.42 8.67
N ILE A 42 2.01 1.84 9.51
CA ILE A 42 1.03 0.92 10.11
C ILE A 42 0.08 0.37 9.04
N ALA A 43 -0.56 1.25 8.27
CA ALA A 43 -1.51 0.85 7.24
C ALA A 43 -0.89 -0.11 6.21
N PRO A 44 0.29 0.17 5.59
CA PRO A 44 0.93 -0.80 4.71
C PRO A 44 1.14 -2.17 5.35
N VAL A 45 1.64 -2.24 6.58
CA VAL A 45 1.86 -3.52 7.27
C VAL A 45 0.55 -4.30 7.43
N PHE A 46 -0.49 -3.68 7.98
CA PHE A 46 -1.75 -4.38 8.24
C PHE A 46 -2.52 -4.72 6.97
N GLU A 47 -2.57 -3.79 6.02
CA GLU A 47 -3.25 -4.01 4.74
C GLU A 47 -2.57 -5.13 3.96
N GLU A 48 -1.24 -5.21 3.92
CA GLU A 48 -0.57 -6.35 3.30
C GLU A 48 -0.92 -7.68 3.98
N LEU A 49 -0.91 -7.73 5.32
CA LEU A 49 -1.27 -8.96 6.04
C LEU A 49 -2.67 -9.44 5.68
N ILE A 50 -3.63 -8.53 5.57
CA ILE A 50 -5.02 -8.85 5.22
C ILE A 50 -5.12 -9.23 3.74
N TYR A 51 -4.75 -8.34 2.83
CA TYR A 51 -5.05 -8.53 1.41
C TYR A 51 -4.09 -9.49 0.73
N ARG A 52 -2.79 -9.48 1.06
CA ARG A 52 -1.78 -10.35 0.44
C ARG A 52 -1.61 -11.64 1.25
N GLY A 53 -1.42 -11.50 2.55
CA GLY A 53 -1.16 -12.62 3.46
C GLY A 53 -2.36 -13.55 3.62
N PHE A 54 -3.53 -13.00 3.94
CA PHE A 54 -4.75 -13.78 4.16
C PHE A 54 -5.53 -13.99 2.87
N MET A 55 -6.00 -12.93 2.21
CA MET A 55 -6.94 -13.06 1.08
C MET A 55 -6.27 -13.64 -0.18
N LEU A 56 -5.26 -12.96 -0.73
CA LEU A 56 -4.62 -13.33 -1.99
C LEU A 56 -4.06 -14.75 -1.91
N ARG A 57 -3.29 -15.05 -0.86
CA ARG A 57 -2.68 -16.37 -0.65
C ARG A 57 -3.73 -17.48 -0.57
N SER A 58 -4.72 -17.33 0.31
CA SER A 58 -5.74 -18.37 0.53
C SER A 58 -6.56 -18.63 -0.73
N PHE A 59 -6.93 -17.56 -1.44
CA PHE A 59 -7.72 -17.70 -2.66
C PHE A 59 -6.90 -18.30 -3.81
N HIS A 60 -5.68 -17.83 -4.01
CA HIS A 60 -4.75 -18.35 -5.02
C HIS A 60 -4.48 -19.85 -4.81
N ASP A 61 -4.15 -20.24 -3.58
CA ASP A 61 -3.81 -21.63 -3.25
C ASP A 61 -5.04 -22.54 -3.30
N GLY A 62 -6.22 -22.01 -2.95
CA GLY A 62 -7.50 -22.68 -3.16
C GLY A 62 -7.78 -22.92 -4.65
N LEU A 63 -7.63 -21.90 -5.49
CA LEU A 63 -7.86 -22.00 -6.93
C LEU A 63 -6.89 -22.93 -7.65
N LEU A 64 -5.63 -23.03 -7.19
CA LEU A 64 -4.67 -24.00 -7.75
C LEU A 64 -5.14 -25.45 -7.62
N LYS A 65 -5.98 -25.79 -6.63
CA LYS A 65 -6.56 -27.14 -6.51
C LYS A 65 -7.56 -27.44 -7.63
N PHE A 66 -8.26 -26.42 -8.12
CA PHE A 66 -9.24 -26.54 -9.19
C PHE A 66 -8.61 -26.34 -10.58
N PHE A 67 -7.53 -25.57 -10.67
CA PHE A 67 -6.82 -25.27 -11.92
C PHE A 67 -5.33 -25.67 -11.85
N PRO A 68 -4.99 -26.95 -11.60
CA PRO A 68 -3.60 -27.37 -11.34
C PRO A 68 -2.65 -27.18 -12.53
N LYS A 69 -3.19 -27.10 -13.75
CA LYS A 69 -2.40 -26.86 -14.98
C LYS A 69 -2.20 -25.36 -15.27
N SER A 70 -2.90 -24.47 -14.57
CA SER A 70 -2.81 -23.01 -14.78
C SER A 70 -1.88 -22.40 -13.74
N THR A 71 -0.58 -22.48 -14.02
CA THR A 71 0.47 -21.99 -13.12
C THR A 71 1.07 -20.68 -13.63
N GLY A 72 1.80 -19.99 -12.75
CA GLY A 72 2.45 -18.71 -13.07
C GLY A 72 1.54 -17.49 -12.92
N ILE A 73 2.12 -16.30 -13.14
CA ILE A 73 1.46 -15.02 -12.85
C ILE A 73 0.33 -14.65 -13.83
N PHE A 74 0.34 -15.25 -15.02
CA PHE A 74 -0.74 -15.12 -16.00
C PHE A 74 -1.75 -16.27 -15.93
N GLY A 75 -1.62 -17.17 -14.95
CA GLY A 75 -2.57 -18.24 -14.72
C GLY A 75 -3.90 -17.73 -14.17
N ILE A 76 -4.97 -18.49 -14.39
CA ILE A 76 -6.33 -18.19 -13.89
C ILE A 76 -6.33 -17.95 -12.37
N PRO A 77 -5.67 -18.78 -11.53
CA PRO A 77 -5.59 -18.54 -10.09
C PRO A 77 -4.99 -17.18 -9.72
N ALA A 78 -3.90 -16.79 -10.39
CA ALA A 78 -3.24 -15.50 -10.14
C ALA A 78 -4.14 -14.34 -10.53
N ILE A 79 -4.69 -14.36 -11.75
CA ILE A 79 -5.54 -13.28 -12.27
C ILE A 79 -6.78 -13.09 -11.37
N LEU A 80 -7.50 -14.16 -11.05
CA LEU A 80 -8.72 -14.06 -10.23
C LEU A 80 -8.42 -13.57 -8.81
N SER A 81 -7.30 -14.01 -8.22
CA SER A 81 -6.90 -13.57 -6.88
C SER A 81 -6.46 -12.11 -6.88
N ILE A 82 -5.74 -11.65 -7.91
CA ILE A 82 -5.36 -10.25 -8.08
C ILE A 82 -6.62 -9.38 -8.21
N ILE A 83 -7.58 -9.76 -9.06
CA ILE A 83 -8.82 -9.01 -9.25
C ILE A 83 -9.61 -8.93 -7.95
N LEU A 84 -9.82 -10.07 -7.27
CA LEU A 84 -10.58 -10.13 -6.03
C LEU A 84 -9.99 -9.24 -4.94
N THR A 85 -8.67 -9.32 -4.75
CA THR A 85 -7.98 -8.54 -3.73
C THR A 85 -7.86 -7.06 -4.10
N ALA A 86 -7.75 -6.72 -5.39
CA ALA A 86 -7.84 -5.35 -5.85
C ALA A 86 -9.22 -4.74 -5.57
N ILE A 87 -10.30 -5.48 -5.85
CA ILE A 87 -11.67 -5.03 -5.52
C ILE A 87 -11.81 -4.82 -4.00
N ALA A 88 -11.40 -5.79 -3.18
CA ALA A 88 -11.49 -5.68 -1.73
C ALA A 88 -10.65 -4.53 -1.15
N PHE A 89 -9.52 -4.21 -1.79
CA PHE A 89 -8.65 -3.10 -1.41
C PHE A 89 -9.30 -1.75 -1.71
N ILE A 90 -10.02 -1.61 -2.83
CA ILE A 90 -10.62 -0.32 -3.24
C ILE A 90 -11.75 0.10 -2.32
N LEU A 91 -12.57 -0.84 -1.84
CA LEU A 91 -13.80 -0.55 -1.09
C LEU A 91 -13.62 0.44 0.08
N PRO A 92 -12.61 0.31 0.97
CA PRO A 92 -12.40 1.29 2.04
C PRO A 92 -11.83 2.64 1.57
N HIS A 93 -11.33 2.72 0.34
CA HIS A 93 -10.62 3.90 -0.19
C HIS A 93 -11.48 4.83 -1.04
N VAL A 94 -12.69 4.40 -1.41
CA VAL A 94 -13.60 5.19 -2.25
C VAL A 94 -14.87 5.52 -1.48
N ALA A 95 -15.30 6.79 -1.54
CA ALA A 95 -16.52 7.25 -0.86
C ALA A 95 -17.80 6.79 -1.59
N ASP A 96 -17.71 6.53 -2.89
CA ASP A 96 -18.77 6.01 -3.73
C ASP A 96 -18.24 4.92 -4.67
N LEU A 97 -19.16 4.11 -5.24
CA LEU A 97 -18.81 3.04 -6.17
C LEU A 97 -18.63 3.53 -7.61
N ASN A 98 -18.50 4.85 -7.81
CA ASN A 98 -18.32 5.40 -9.14
C ASN A 98 -16.92 5.04 -9.67
N ILE A 99 -16.83 4.63 -10.94
CA ILE A 99 -15.55 4.34 -11.59
C ILE A 99 -14.87 5.67 -11.92
N SER A 100 -14.10 6.17 -10.95
CA SER A 100 -13.29 7.37 -11.06
C SER A 100 -11.82 7.04 -11.38
N VAL A 101 -11.02 8.06 -11.69
CA VAL A 101 -9.56 7.93 -11.83
C VAL A 101 -8.94 7.40 -10.52
N MET A 102 -9.46 7.83 -9.37
CA MET A 102 -8.99 7.36 -8.05
C MET A 102 -9.32 5.89 -7.82
N THR A 103 -10.54 5.46 -8.17
CA THR A 103 -10.97 4.07 -8.09
C THR A 103 -10.04 3.17 -8.92
N LEU A 104 -9.72 3.59 -10.15
CA LEU A 104 -8.78 2.88 -11.02
C LEU A 104 -7.35 2.91 -10.46
N ALA A 105 -6.95 4.02 -9.83
CA ALA A 105 -5.62 4.14 -9.23
C ALA A 105 -5.41 3.16 -8.09
N TYR A 106 -6.39 3.04 -7.19
CA TYR A 106 -6.34 2.05 -6.11
C TYR A 106 -6.39 0.61 -6.64
N PHE A 107 -7.17 0.34 -7.70
CA PHE A 107 -7.17 -0.97 -8.36
C PHE A 107 -5.78 -1.36 -8.87
N VAL A 108 -5.16 -0.48 -9.67
CA VAL A 108 -3.84 -0.74 -10.28
C VAL A 108 -2.77 -0.86 -9.19
N THR A 109 -2.86 -0.05 -8.14
CA THR A 109 -1.92 -0.09 -7.01
C THR A 109 -1.99 -1.43 -6.27
N SER A 110 -3.20 -1.87 -5.89
CA SER A 110 -3.41 -3.17 -5.25
C SER A 110 -2.98 -4.34 -6.14
N ALA A 111 -3.27 -4.26 -7.45
CA ALA A 111 -2.82 -5.26 -8.41
C ALA A 111 -1.29 -5.33 -8.47
N GLY A 112 -0.60 -4.19 -8.47
CA GLY A 112 0.86 -4.11 -8.42
C GLY A 112 1.45 -4.80 -7.20
N PHE A 113 0.89 -4.56 -6.01
CA PHE A 113 1.35 -5.22 -4.78
C PHE A 113 1.08 -6.72 -4.79
N SER A 114 -0.05 -7.15 -5.35
CA SER A 114 -0.38 -8.56 -5.52
C SER A 114 0.61 -9.26 -6.46
N ILE A 115 1.00 -8.59 -7.54
CA ILE A 115 2.05 -9.06 -8.47
C ILE A 115 3.39 -9.21 -7.74
N VAL A 116 3.80 -8.20 -6.96
CA VAL A 116 5.04 -8.28 -6.16
C VAL A 116 5.00 -9.49 -5.23
N TYR A 117 3.90 -9.70 -4.51
CA TYR A 117 3.77 -10.85 -3.62
C TYR A 117 3.82 -12.18 -4.38
N LEU A 118 3.11 -12.32 -5.50
CA LEU A 118 3.10 -13.59 -6.25
C LEU A 118 4.45 -13.94 -6.88
N LEU A 119 5.23 -12.93 -7.30
CA LEU A 119 6.56 -13.12 -7.87
C LEU A 119 7.61 -13.43 -6.80
N THR A 120 7.57 -12.73 -5.67
CA THR A 120 8.60 -12.83 -4.62
C THR A 120 8.27 -13.85 -3.54
N ARG A 121 6.98 -14.19 -3.38
CA ARG A 121 6.43 -14.95 -2.25
C ARG A 121 6.82 -14.38 -0.89
N SER A 122 7.14 -13.08 -0.83
CA SER A 122 7.60 -12.39 0.38
C SER A 122 6.57 -11.38 0.84
N MET A 123 6.09 -11.55 2.09
CA MET A 123 5.25 -10.55 2.75
C MET A 123 6.00 -9.23 2.96
N THR A 124 7.28 -9.29 3.32
CA THR A 124 8.11 -8.10 3.50
C THR A 124 8.25 -7.32 2.19
N ALA A 125 8.44 -7.99 1.06
CA ALA A 125 8.52 -7.31 -0.24
C ALA A 125 7.21 -6.57 -0.59
N ALA A 126 6.07 -7.19 -0.31
CA ALA A 126 4.76 -6.55 -0.50
C ALA A 126 4.59 -5.32 0.41
N MET A 127 4.96 -5.44 1.70
CA MET A 127 4.87 -4.36 2.69
C MET A 127 5.75 -3.16 2.32
N VAL A 128 6.99 -3.44 1.91
CA VAL A 128 7.94 -2.41 1.48
C VAL A 128 7.45 -1.75 0.19
N SER A 129 6.91 -2.50 -0.75
CA SER A 129 6.37 -1.94 -2.00
C SER A 129 5.19 -1.01 -1.75
N HIS A 130 4.32 -1.38 -0.81
CA HIS A 130 3.22 -0.52 -0.39
C HIS A 130 3.73 0.73 0.33
N SER A 131 4.61 0.58 1.31
CA SER A 131 5.20 1.71 2.01
C SER A 131 5.98 2.64 1.08
N LEU A 132 6.63 2.14 0.02
CA LEU A 132 7.23 2.96 -1.03
C LEU A 132 6.20 3.82 -1.75
N GLN A 133 5.05 3.24 -2.13
CA GLN A 133 3.97 4.01 -2.74
C GLN A 133 3.43 5.09 -1.79
N SER A 134 3.23 4.76 -0.50
CA SER A 134 2.80 5.72 0.52
C SER A 134 3.85 6.82 0.73
N CYS A 135 5.15 6.47 0.80
CA CYS A 135 6.28 7.40 0.87
C CYS A 135 6.20 8.43 -0.25
N PHE A 136 6.06 7.99 -1.50
CA PHE A 136 5.95 8.91 -2.64
C PHE A 136 4.70 9.77 -2.57
N ALA A 137 3.53 9.18 -2.36
CA ALA A 137 2.26 9.91 -2.33
C ALA A 137 2.25 10.98 -1.20
N THR A 138 2.61 10.58 0.01
CA THR A 138 2.60 11.45 1.17
C THR A 138 3.70 12.50 1.12
N THR A 139 4.92 12.16 0.69
CA THR A 139 6.00 13.15 0.55
C THR A 139 5.66 14.21 -0.49
N GLN A 140 4.99 13.84 -1.58
CA GLN A 140 4.50 14.82 -2.57
C GLN A 140 3.47 15.77 -1.96
N ILE A 141 2.51 15.26 -1.18
CA ILE A 141 1.52 16.09 -0.47
C ILE A 141 2.22 17.03 0.51
N LEU A 142 3.19 16.55 1.27
CA LEU A 142 3.94 17.38 2.22
C LEU A 142 4.73 18.49 1.52
N ILE A 143 5.47 18.18 0.44
CA ILE A 143 6.33 19.16 -0.25
C ILE A 143 5.52 20.20 -1.03
N PHE A 144 4.47 19.78 -1.75
CA PHE A 144 3.74 20.66 -2.66
C PHE A 144 2.45 21.21 -2.09
N GLY A 145 1.92 20.59 -1.02
CA GLY A 145 0.62 20.92 -0.44
C GLY A 145 0.67 21.60 0.91
N HIS A 146 1.84 21.86 1.49
CA HIS A 146 1.90 22.51 2.81
C HIS A 146 1.55 24.00 2.75
N GLY A 147 1.81 24.71 1.64
CA GLY A 147 1.52 26.15 1.52
C GLY A 147 2.17 26.95 2.64
N ASP A 148 1.38 27.73 3.37
CA ASP A 148 1.87 28.53 4.50
C ASP A 148 2.00 27.74 5.81
N TYR A 149 1.60 26.46 5.83
CA TYR A 149 1.68 25.62 7.03
C TYR A 149 3.12 25.18 7.29
N ALA A 150 3.56 25.27 8.54
CA ALA A 150 4.84 24.75 8.98
C ALA A 150 4.77 23.24 9.17
N VAL A 151 5.56 22.49 8.39
CA VAL A 151 5.71 21.03 8.54
C VAL A 151 7.05 20.74 9.18
N SER A 152 7.04 19.95 10.27
CA SER A 152 8.27 19.58 10.98
C SER A 152 9.20 18.75 10.09
N PRO A 153 10.54 19.00 10.12
CA PRO A 153 11.53 18.16 9.44
C PRO A 153 11.44 16.66 9.82
N ILE A 154 10.95 16.36 11.02
CA ILE A 154 10.77 14.97 11.49
C ILE A 154 9.66 14.27 10.68
N VAL A 155 8.58 14.99 10.35
CA VAL A 155 7.46 14.47 9.55
C VAL A 155 7.94 14.11 8.14
N TYR A 156 8.76 14.97 7.53
CA TYR A 156 9.43 14.67 6.26
C TYR A 156 10.36 13.46 6.36
N GLY A 157 11.20 13.42 7.40
CA GLY A 157 12.12 12.31 7.64
C GLY A 157 11.39 10.98 7.71
N ILE A 158 10.32 10.87 8.50
CA ILE A 158 9.56 9.63 8.62
C ILE A 158 8.88 9.28 7.30
N SER A 159 8.28 10.25 6.60
CA SER A 159 7.64 10.02 5.30
C SER A 159 8.62 9.42 4.27
N ILE A 160 9.87 9.89 4.24
CA ILE A 160 10.90 9.42 3.32
C ILE A 160 11.46 8.04 3.74
N PHE A 161 11.71 7.85 5.04
CA PHE A 161 12.34 6.64 5.57
C PHE A 161 11.37 5.52 5.95
N CYS A 162 10.06 5.72 5.81
CA CYS A 162 9.06 4.70 6.16
C CYS A 162 9.27 3.33 5.49
N PRO A 163 9.76 3.19 4.24
CA PRO A 163 9.96 1.85 3.66
C PRO A 163 11.07 1.07 4.35
N VAL A 164 12.10 1.77 4.85
CA VAL A 164 13.19 1.17 5.63
C VAL A 164 12.65 0.69 6.98
N ILE A 165 11.81 1.49 7.64
CA ILE A 165 11.16 1.11 8.90
C ILE A 165 10.28 -0.13 8.68
N VAL A 166 9.47 -0.13 7.63
CA VAL A 166 8.60 -1.26 7.27
C VAL A 166 9.40 -2.51 6.91
N TYR A 167 10.55 -2.37 6.25
CA TYR A 167 11.46 -3.50 6.01
C TYR A 167 11.93 -4.15 7.31
N PHE A 168 12.34 -3.35 8.31
CA PHE A 168 12.74 -3.89 9.62
C PHE A 168 11.58 -4.54 10.36
N ILE A 169 10.37 -3.96 10.31
CA ILE A 169 9.16 -4.55 10.90
C ILE A 169 8.88 -5.91 10.25
N GLY A 170 8.82 -5.96 8.92
CA GLY A 170 8.55 -7.20 8.18
C GLY A 170 9.60 -8.28 8.46
N THR A 171 10.87 -7.91 8.50
CA THR A 171 11.97 -8.85 8.82
C THR A 171 11.87 -9.37 10.25
N ALA A 172 11.55 -8.50 11.22
CA ALA A 172 11.36 -8.92 12.61
C ALA A 172 10.17 -9.87 12.78
N MET A 173 9.07 -9.61 12.06
CA MET A 173 7.91 -10.50 12.04
C MET A 173 8.26 -11.88 11.49
N GLN A 174 8.98 -11.94 10.37
CA GLN A 174 9.43 -13.20 9.76
C GLN A 174 10.32 -14.01 10.73
N LYS A 175 11.35 -13.37 11.29
CA LYS A 175 12.24 -14.03 12.26
C LYS A 175 11.50 -14.59 13.47
N ARG A 176 10.48 -13.86 13.94
CA ARG A 176 9.65 -14.31 15.08
C ARG A 176 8.76 -15.49 14.72
N TYR A 177 8.29 -15.57 13.49
CA TYR A 177 7.52 -16.70 12.99
C TYR A 177 8.38 -17.97 12.89
N GLU A 178 9.56 -17.87 12.25
CA GLU A 178 10.51 -18.98 12.11
C GLU A 178 10.94 -19.54 13.49
N LYS A 179 11.24 -18.65 14.44
CA LYS A 179 11.59 -19.06 15.81
C LYS A 179 10.44 -19.79 16.52
N ARG A 180 9.17 -19.50 16.20
CA ARG A 180 8.03 -20.20 16.81
C ARG A 180 7.87 -21.61 16.25
N GLU A 181 8.07 -21.81 14.95
CA GLU A 181 7.98 -23.16 14.35
C GLU A 181 9.04 -24.10 14.93
N GLN A 182 10.27 -23.61 15.13
CA GLN A 182 11.36 -24.38 15.75
C GLN A 182 11.13 -24.79 17.22
N ILE A 183 10.18 -24.18 17.92
CA ILE A 183 9.86 -24.52 19.33
C ILE A 183 8.73 -25.57 19.40
N VAL A 184 8.00 -25.77 18.30
CA VAL A 184 6.83 -26.66 18.22
C VAL A 184 7.20 -28.02 17.59
N GLU A 185 8.36 -28.13 16.94
CA GLU A 185 9.00 -29.39 16.54
C GLU A 185 9.84 -30.00 17.67
#